data_AF-A0A959CXF7-F1
#
_entry.id   AF-A0A959CXF7-F1
#
_cell.length_a   1.000
_cell.length_b   1.000
_cell.length_c   1.000
_cell.angle_alpha   90.00
_cell.angle_beta   90.00
_cell.angle_gamma   90.00
#
_symmetry.space_group_name_H-M   'P 1'
#
loop_
_entity.id
_entity.type
_entity.pdbx_description
1 polymer ?
#
loop_
_entity_poly.entity_id
_entity_poly.type
_entity_poly.pdbx_seq_one_letter_code
_entity_poly.pdbx_strand_id
1 'polypeptide(L)' 'GIPDNPNVPEENISPYFHPLNLTDAEMEDLVEFLSHGLYDPNLERYVPDAVLSGNCFPNNDPLSRAHLGCE' A
#
# COMPACT_ATOMS: atom_id res chain seq x y z
N GLY A 1 -18.22 -10.13 -10.35
CA GLY A 1 -17.55 -8.99 -11.04
C GLY A 1 -17.34 -9.39 -12.48
N ILE A 2 -17.27 -8.47 -13.45
CA ILE A 2 -17.14 -8.85 -14.86
C ILE A 2 -15.75 -9.46 -15.07
N PRO A 3 -15.62 -10.76 -15.44
CA PRO A 3 -14.33 -11.38 -15.69
C PRO A 3 -13.65 -10.75 -16.90
N ASP A 4 -12.42 -10.25 -16.72
CA ASP A 4 -11.58 -9.80 -17.84
C ASP A 4 -10.93 -11.01 -18.57
N ASN A 5 -10.55 -12.05 -17.80
CA ASN A 5 -10.10 -13.32 -18.34
C ASN A 5 -11.26 -14.34 -18.34
N PRO A 6 -11.72 -14.83 -19.51
CA PRO A 6 -12.85 -15.76 -19.59
C PRO A 6 -12.54 -17.15 -18.98
N ASN A 7 -11.27 -17.48 -18.72
CA ASN A 7 -10.88 -18.72 -18.06
C ASN A 7 -11.02 -18.67 -16.53
N VAL A 8 -11.33 -17.50 -15.96
CA VAL A 8 -11.54 -17.33 -14.51
C VAL A 8 -13.05 -17.36 -14.24
N PRO A 9 -13.55 -18.41 -13.54
CA PRO A 9 -14.96 -18.46 -13.14
C PRO A 9 -15.34 -17.26 -12.26
N GLU A 10 -16.58 -16.79 -12.38
CA GLU A 10 -17.03 -15.59 -11.65
C GLU A 10 -17.00 -15.80 -10.13
N GLU A 11 -17.24 -17.02 -9.65
CA GLU A 11 -17.14 -17.39 -8.24
C GLU A 11 -15.74 -17.21 -7.64
N ASN A 12 -14.71 -17.18 -8.48
CA ASN A 12 -13.32 -16.93 -8.07
C ASN A 12 -12.96 -15.44 -8.12
N ILE A 13 -13.88 -14.58 -8.56
CA ILE A 13 -13.70 -13.14 -8.59
C ILE A 13 -14.22 -12.55 -7.29
N SER A 14 -13.36 -11.78 -6.61
CA SER A 14 -13.75 -11.08 -5.39
C SER A 14 -15.03 -10.25 -5.62
N PRO A 15 -16.00 -10.27 -4.68
CA PRO A 15 -17.21 -9.45 -4.78
C PRO A 15 -16.91 -7.94 -4.81
N TYR A 16 -15.71 -7.53 -4.40
CA TYR A 16 -15.26 -6.13 -4.46
C TYR A 16 -14.90 -5.65 -5.88
N PHE A 17 -14.69 -6.54 -6.84
CA PHE A 17 -14.43 -6.15 -8.22
C PHE A 17 -15.74 -5.88 -8.97
N HIS A 18 -16.29 -4.69 -8.75
CA HIS A 18 -17.44 -4.17 -9.48
C HIS A 18 -17.18 -2.70 -9.89
N PRO A 19 -17.78 -2.23 -11.00
CA PRO A 19 -17.68 -0.83 -11.39
C PRO A 19 -18.23 0.07 -10.27
N LEU A 20 -17.46 1.09 -9.89
CA LEU A 20 -17.89 2.07 -8.88
C LEU A 20 -18.81 3.16 -9.45
N ASN A 21 -18.91 3.25 -10.79
CA ASN A 21 -19.72 4.24 -11.51
C ASN A 21 -19.49 5.68 -11.01
N LEU A 22 -18.22 6.03 -10.77
CA LEU A 22 -17.82 7.36 -10.32
C LEU A 22 -18.25 8.42 -11.34
N THR A 23 -18.70 9.56 -10.83
CA THR A 23 -18.91 10.77 -11.63
C THR A 23 -17.58 11.39 -12.04
N ASP A 24 -17.60 12.25 -13.07
CA ASP A 24 -16.39 12.97 -13.50
C ASP A 24 -15.77 13.79 -12.36
N ALA A 25 -16.60 14.37 -11.49
CA ALA A 25 -16.14 15.12 -10.32
C ALA A 25 -15.47 14.21 -9.27
N GLU A 26 -16.05 13.04 -8.97
CA GLU A 26 -15.43 12.08 -8.03
C GLU A 26 -14.13 11.49 -8.58
N MET A 27 -14.04 11.31 -9.90
CA MET A 27 -12.80 10.94 -10.57
C MET A 27 -11.73 12.05 -10.42
N GLU A 28 -12.11 13.31 -10.58
CA GLU A 28 -11.21 14.45 -10.40
C GLU A 28 -10.73 14.58 -8.95
N ASP A 29 -11.63 14.44 -7.98
CA ASP A 29 -11.30 14.39 -6.55
C ASP A 29 -10.35 13.22 -6.21
N LEU A 30 -10.56 12.05 -6.82
CA LEU A 30 -9.68 10.89 -6.64
C LEU A 30 -8.29 11.17 -7.20
N VAL A 31 -8.19 11.77 -8.39
CA VAL A 31 -6.91 12.14 -9.00
C VAL A 31 -6.18 13.17 -8.13
N GLU A 32 -6.89 14.17 -7.61
CA GLU A 32 -6.32 15.17 -6.71
C GLU A 32 -5.79 14.55 -5.42
N PHE A 33 -6.57 13.66 -4.78
CA PHE A 33 -6.14 12.96 -3.58
C PHE A 33 -4.91 12.07 -3.82
N LEU A 34 -4.86 11.34 -4.95
CA LEU A 34 -3.72 10.48 -5.26
C LEU A 34 -2.47 11.28 -5.62
N SER A 35 -2.64 12.41 -6.32
CA SER A 35 -1.53 13.25 -6.78
C SER A 35 -0.90 14.06 -5.64
N HIS A 36 -1.73 14.54 -4.71
CA HIS A 36 -1.30 15.49 -3.69
C HIS A 36 -1.66 15.06 -2.26
N GLY A 37 -2.85 14.46 -2.06
CA GLY A 37 -3.35 14.09 -0.73
C GLY A 37 -2.57 12.98 -0.01
N LEU A 38 -1.87 12.12 -0.76
CA LEU A 38 -1.01 11.07 -0.20
C LEU A 38 0.43 11.55 0.10
N TYR A 39 0.80 12.74 -0.38
CA TYR A 39 2.15 13.25 -0.18
C TYR A 39 2.30 13.84 1.23
N ASP A 40 3.15 13.21 2.04
CA ASP A 40 3.61 13.76 3.31
C ASP A 40 5.05 14.31 3.16
N PRO A 41 5.26 15.64 3.23
CA PRO A 41 6.61 16.21 3.16
C PRO A 41 7.51 15.85 4.34
N ASN A 42 6.95 15.29 5.42
CA ASN A 42 7.67 14.86 6.61
C ASN A 42 7.23 13.47 7.06
N LEU A 43 7.35 12.50 6.15
CA LEU A 43 7.01 11.10 6.39
C LEU A 43 7.79 10.49 7.57
N GLU A 44 9.02 10.94 7.79
CA GLU A 44 9.92 10.40 8.83
C GLU A 44 9.66 10.95 10.24
N ARG A 45 8.72 11.88 10.43
CA ARG A 45 8.49 12.53 11.73
C ARG A 45 8.16 11.60 12.89
N TYR A 46 7.71 10.38 12.60
CA TYR A 46 7.38 9.34 13.57
C TYR A 46 8.34 8.14 13.51
N VAL A 47 9.34 8.17 12.64
CA VAL A 47 10.37 7.14 12.56
C VAL A 47 11.33 7.36 13.73
N PRO A 48 11.51 6.37 14.62
CA PRO A 48 12.46 6.49 15.70
C PRO A 48 13.90 6.42 15.18
N ASP A 49 14.83 7.15 15.81
CA ASP A 49 16.26 7.11 15.46
C ASP A 49 16.86 5.71 15.57
N ALA A 50 16.33 4.88 16.49
CA ALA A 50 16.69 3.48 16.63
C ALA A 50 15.55 2.68 17.28
N VAL A 51 15.48 1.38 16.98
CA VAL A 51 14.64 0.47 17.76
C VAL A 51 15.37 0.01 19.02
N LEU A 52 14.62 -0.12 20.12
CA LEU A 52 15.19 -0.50 21.43
C LEU A 52 15.79 -1.92 21.45
N SER A 53 15.45 -2.78 20.49
CA SER A 53 16.01 -4.12 20.37
C SER A 53 17.39 -4.16 19.71
N GLY A 54 17.79 -3.10 18.99
CA GLY A 54 18.99 -3.10 18.16
C GLY A 54 18.96 -4.06 16.94
N ASN A 55 17.78 -4.54 16.56
CA ASN A 55 17.56 -5.23 15.28
C ASN A 55 16.94 -4.27 14.26
N CYS A 56 16.56 -4.74 13.08
CA CYS A 56 15.99 -3.87 12.06
C CYS A 56 14.45 -3.93 12.03
N PHE A 57 13.83 -2.83 11.60
CA PHE A 57 12.42 -2.83 11.21
C PHE A 57 12.26 -3.40 9.78
N PRO A 58 11.13 -4.06 9.45
CA PRO A 58 10.05 -4.51 10.34
C PRO A 58 10.35 -5.85 11.03
N ASN A 59 11.35 -6.57 10.54
CA ASN A 59 11.68 -7.92 10.97
C ASN A 59 12.73 -7.90 12.07
N ASN A 60 12.28 -8.08 13.31
CA ASN A 60 13.07 -7.98 14.54
C ASN A 60 13.94 -9.22 14.81
N ASP A 61 14.83 -9.59 13.89
CA ASP A 61 15.70 -10.76 14.01
C ASP A 61 17.13 -10.52 13.45
N PRO A 62 18.14 -11.32 13.87
CA PRO A 62 19.53 -11.12 13.44
C PRO A 62 19.79 -11.38 11.96
N LEU A 63 19.04 -12.28 11.32
CA LEU A 63 19.23 -12.60 9.90
C LEU A 63 18.75 -11.43 9.03
N SER A 64 17.59 -10.88 9.36
CA SER A 64 17.06 -9.68 8.72
C SER A 64 18.00 -8.49 8.89
N ARG A 65 18.63 -8.32 10.06
CA ARG A 65 19.64 -7.26 10.27
C ARG A 65 20.82 -7.37 9.31
N ALA A 66 21.37 -8.57 9.13
CA ALA A 66 22.48 -8.80 8.21
C ALA A 66 22.07 -8.60 6.74
N HIS A 67 20.86 -9.03 6.36
CA HIS A 67 20.37 -8.90 4.98
C HIS A 67 20.00 -7.46 4.60
N LEU A 68 19.45 -6.69 5.54
CA LEU A 68 19.01 -5.31 5.32
C LEU A 68 20.15 -4.30 5.49
N GLY A 69 21.31 -4.71 6.02
CA GLY A 69 22.51 -3.86 6.10
C GLY A 69 22.38 -2.70 7.09
N CYS A 70 21.68 -2.92 8.20
CA CYS A 70 21.35 -1.92 9.21
C CYS A 70 22.09 -2.21 10.53
N GLU A 71 23.42 -2.26 10.46
CA GLU A 71 24.34 -2.32 11.60
C GLU A 71 24.77 -0.94 12.12
#